data_AF-A0A2V5T9C3-F1
#
_entry.id   AF-A0A2V5T9C3-F1
#
_cell.length_a   1.000
_cell.length_b   1.000
_cell.length_c   1.000
_cell.angle_alpha   90.00
_cell.angle_beta   90.00
_cell.angle_gamma   90.00
#
_symmetry.space_group_name_H-M   'P 1'
#
loop_
_entity.id
_entity.type
_entity.pdbx_description
1 polymer ?
#
loop_
_entity_poly.entity_id
_entity_poly.type
_entity_poly.pdbx_seq_one_letter_code
_entity_poly.pdbx_strand_id
1 'polypeptide(L)'
;MPATTDPLDARTGTGYFIGGMSQMNDTPPEVERMLREKFMARSGEERFVMGALMFDSAREMVKASLPRGLSEAEQRRQLFKRRYGNEIEVE
;
A
#
# COMPACT_ATOMS: atom_id res chain seq x y z
N MET A 1 -6.75 25.59 -20.11
CA MET A 1 -7.76 24.52 -19.99
C MET A 1 -7.69 24.00 -18.56
N PRO A 2 -8.69 24.25 -17.70
CA PRO A 2 -8.57 23.91 -16.29
C PRO A 2 -8.58 22.40 -16.09
N ALA A 3 -7.71 21.94 -15.19
CA ALA A 3 -7.56 20.57 -14.77
C ALA A 3 -8.90 20.01 -14.30
N THR A 4 -9.33 18.91 -14.91
CA THR A 4 -10.40 18.06 -14.39
C THR A 4 -9.97 17.51 -13.04
N THR A 5 -10.43 18.15 -11.96
CA THR A 5 -10.38 17.61 -10.61
C THR A 5 -11.35 16.43 -10.55
N ASP A 6 -10.83 15.24 -10.79
CA ASP A 6 -11.55 13.98 -10.57
C ASP A 6 -12.05 13.96 -9.11
N PRO A 7 -13.36 13.82 -8.84
CA PRO A 7 -13.91 13.78 -7.48
C PRO A 7 -13.35 12.62 -6.62
N LEU A 8 -12.65 11.65 -7.21
CA LEU A 8 -11.88 10.63 -6.48
C LEU A 8 -10.58 11.18 -5.86
N ASP A 9 -9.96 12.21 -6.44
CA ASP A 9 -8.75 12.86 -5.90
C ASP A 9 -9.06 13.69 -4.64
N ALA A 10 -10.28 14.22 -4.50
CA ALA A 10 -10.68 15.03 -3.35
C ALA A 10 -10.94 14.22 -2.07
N ARG A 11 -11.31 12.93 -2.18
CA ARG A 11 -11.54 12.04 -1.02
C ARG A 11 -10.29 11.29 -0.57
N THR A 12 -9.27 11.23 -1.42
CA THR A 12 -7.98 10.58 -1.13
C THR A 12 -6.96 11.61 -0.63
N GLY A 13 -7.39 12.48 0.31
CA GLY A 13 -6.53 13.41 1.07
C GLY A 13 -5.47 12.74 1.95
N THR A 14 -5.25 11.44 1.77
CA THR A 14 -4.20 10.64 2.38
C THR A 14 -3.57 9.85 1.25
N GLY A 15 -2.28 10.09 1.03
CA GLY A 15 -1.54 9.69 -0.16
C GLY A 15 -1.88 8.31 -0.70
N TYR A 16 -1.88 8.21 -2.03
CA TYR A 16 -1.59 6.95 -2.71
C TYR A 16 -0.48 6.25 -1.93
N PHE A 17 -0.66 4.96 -1.64
CA PHE A 17 0.20 4.11 -0.78
C PHE A 17 1.72 4.18 -1.04
N ILE A 18 2.15 4.89 -2.09
CA ILE A 18 3.55 5.18 -2.45
C ILE A 18 4.10 6.41 -1.71
N GLY A 19 3.26 7.39 -1.33
CA GLY A 19 3.70 8.70 -0.79
C GLY A 19 3.49 8.90 0.72
N GLY A 20 2.93 7.92 1.44
CA GLY A 20 2.60 8.06 2.87
C GLY A 20 3.77 7.94 3.85
N MET A 21 5.00 7.73 3.36
CA MET A 21 6.21 7.65 4.20
C MET A 21 7.04 8.94 4.06
N SER A 22 6.46 10.08 4.42
CA SER A 22 7.09 11.41 4.28
C SER A 22 8.41 11.58 5.06
N GLN A 23 8.76 10.68 5.98
CA GLN A 23 9.93 10.83 6.83
C GLN A 23 11.24 10.28 6.22
N MET A 24 11.18 9.41 5.19
CA MET A 24 12.40 8.85 4.58
C MET A 24 12.07 8.28 3.17
N ASN A 25 11.64 9.15 2.25
CA ASN A 25 11.31 8.73 0.90
C ASN A 25 12.55 8.83 -0.01
N ASP A 26 13.18 7.69 -0.31
CA ASP A 26 14.30 7.60 -1.26
C ASP A 26 13.85 7.77 -2.73
N THR A 27 12.57 8.06 -2.97
CA THR A 27 12.02 8.31 -4.29
C THR A 27 12.02 9.81 -4.58
N PRO A 28 12.80 10.30 -5.55
CA PRO A 28 12.75 11.70 -5.95
C PRO A 28 11.36 12.12 -6.47
N PRO A 29 10.92 13.37 -6.26
CA PRO A 29 9.59 13.83 -6.66
C PRO A 29 9.25 13.64 -8.14
N GLU A 30 10.24 13.74 -9.03
CA GLU A 30 10.08 13.49 -10.46
C GLU A 30 9.77 12.03 -10.78
N VAL A 31 10.33 11.09 -10.01
CA VAL A 31 10.06 9.65 -10.16
C VAL A 31 8.66 9.33 -9.64
N GLU A 32 8.27 9.92 -8.50
CA GLU A 32 6.90 9.78 -7.98
C GLU A 32 5.86 10.27 -8.98
N ARG A 33 6.08 11.46 -9.57
CA ARG A 33 5.20 12.02 -10.61
C ARG A 33 5.12 11.11 -11.83
N MET A 34 6.26 10.62 -12.32
CA MET A 34 6.32 9.68 -13.45
C MET A 34 5.52 8.39 -13.16
N LEU A 35 5.67 7.83 -11.96
CA LEU A 35 4.92 6.64 -11.55
C LEU A 35 3.42 6.93 -11.48
N ARG A 36 3.01 8.07 -10.91
CA ARG A 36 1.60 8.49 -10.87
C ARG A 36 1.02 8.59 -12.27
N GLU A 37 1.69 9.27 -13.20
CA GLU A 37 1.24 9.40 -14.60
C GLU A 37 1.05 8.03 -15.25
N LYS A 38 1.99 7.09 -15.05
CA LYS A 38 1.90 5.73 -15.58
C LYS A 38 0.75 4.93 -14.97
N PHE A 39 0.47 5.08 -13.68
CA PHE A 39 -0.68 4.44 -13.04
C PHE A 39 -2.00 5.03 -13.54
N MET A 40 -2.10 6.35 -13.63
CA MET A 40 -3.33 7.03 -14.05
C MET A 40 -3.66 6.82 -15.53
N ALA A 41 -2.69 6.44 -16.36
CA ALA A 41 -2.92 6.04 -17.74
C ALA A 41 -3.60 4.65 -17.90
N ARG A 42 -3.71 3.88 -16.81
CA ARG A 42 -4.36 2.55 -16.78
C ARG A 42 -5.82 2.64 -16.39
N SER A 43 -6.59 1.60 -16.70
CA SER A 43 -7.98 1.50 -16.28
C SER A 43 -8.11 1.38 -14.75
N GLY A 44 -9.30 1.65 -14.22
CA GLY A 44 -9.57 1.47 -12.79
C GLY A 44 -9.40 0.02 -12.35
N GLU A 45 -9.85 -0.92 -13.17
CA GLU A 45 -9.76 -2.36 -12.96
C GLU A 45 -8.30 -2.83 -12.94
N GLU A 46 -7.49 -2.37 -13.90
CA GLU A 46 -6.06 -2.67 -13.92
C GLU A 46 -5.36 -2.17 -12.65
N ARG A 47 -5.64 -0.94 -12.24
CA ARG A 47 -5.09 -0.38 -10.98
C ARG A 47 -5.52 -1.18 -9.76
N PHE A 48 -6.77 -1.65 -9.71
CA PHE A 48 -7.26 -2.50 -8.63
C PHE A 48 -6.50 -3.83 -8.55
N VAL A 49 -6.33 -4.51 -9.69
CA VAL A 49 -5.57 -5.77 -9.76
C VAL A 49 -4.12 -5.56 -9.35
N MET A 50 -3.47 -4.48 -9.82
CA MET A 50 -2.11 -4.15 -9.40
C MET A 50 -2.01 -3.95 -7.89
N GLY A 51 -2.95 -3.22 -7.28
CA GLY A 51 -2.99 -3.03 -5.83
C GLY A 51 -3.15 -4.35 -5.05
N ALA A 52 -4.02 -5.25 -5.53
CA ALA A 52 -4.20 -6.57 -4.93
C ALA A 52 -2.90 -7.42 -4.99
N LEU A 53 -2.22 -7.44 -6.14
CA LEU A 53 -0.96 -8.15 -6.31
C LEU A 53 0.18 -7.56 -5.46
N MET A 54 0.22 -6.23 -5.30
CA MET A 54 1.15 -5.57 -4.38
C MET A 54 0.90 -5.98 -2.93
N PHE A 55 -0.36 -6.10 -2.53
CA PHE A 55 -0.73 -6.56 -1.18
C PHE A 55 -0.31 -8.01 -0.94
N ASP A 56 -0.53 -8.90 -1.92
CA ASP A 56 -0.09 -10.29 -1.84
C ASP A 56 1.43 -10.40 -1.70
N SER A 57 2.17 -9.60 -2.48
CA SER A 57 3.63 -9.54 -2.39
C SER A 57 4.09 -9.09 -1.01
N ALA A 58 3.49 -8.02 -0.47
CA ALA A 58 3.80 -7.53 0.88
C ALA A 58 3.49 -8.58 1.96
N ARG A 59 2.37 -9.31 1.82
CA ARG A 59 2.00 -10.40 2.73
C ARG A 59 3.04 -11.52 2.73
N GLU A 60 3.53 -11.94 1.56
CA GLU A 60 4.57 -12.97 1.47
C GLU A 60 5.90 -12.51 2.06
N MET A 61 6.29 -11.24 1.87
CA MET A 61 7.46 -10.67 2.53
C MET A 61 7.34 -10.71 4.05
N VAL A 62 6.18 -10.35 4.61
CA VAL A 62 5.97 -10.43 6.06
C VAL A 62 6.07 -11.87 6.54
N LYS A 63 5.40 -12.81 5.87
CA LYS A 63 5.47 -14.25 6.23
C LYS A 63 6.91 -14.76 6.23
N ALA A 64 7.70 -14.41 5.22
CA ALA A 64 9.10 -14.82 5.12
C ALA A 64 9.97 -14.29 6.28
N SER A 65 9.58 -13.17 6.88
CA SER A 65 10.26 -12.57 8.03
C SER A 65 9.78 -13.11 9.40
N LEU A 66 8.80 -14.02 9.44
CA LEU A 66 8.32 -14.62 10.70
C LEU A 66 9.26 -15.72 11.20
N PRO A 67 9.28 -15.98 12.52
CA PRO A 67 9.96 -17.16 13.06
C PRO A 67 9.48 -18.47 12.41
N ARG A 68 10.41 -19.41 12.23
CA ARG A 68 10.09 -20.75 11.71
C ARG A 68 9.34 -21.56 12.77
N GLY A 69 8.53 -22.53 12.32
CA GLY A 69 7.83 -23.48 13.20
C GLY A 69 6.52 -22.99 13.82
N LEU A 70 6.04 -21.80 13.44
CA LEU A 70 4.74 -21.30 13.86
C LEU A 70 3.60 -22.09 13.19
N SER A 71 2.56 -22.39 13.96
CA SER A 71 1.29 -22.88 13.42
C SER A 71 0.65 -21.83 12.50
N GLU A 72 -0.27 -22.25 11.62
CA GLU A 72 -0.96 -21.31 10.74
C GLU A 72 -1.71 -20.21 11.51
N ALA A 73 -2.32 -20.56 12.66
CA ALA A 73 -3.05 -19.62 13.48
C ALA A 73 -2.12 -18.53 14.05
N GLU A 74 -0.93 -18.92 14.52
CA GLU A 74 0.08 -17.99 15.01
C GLU A 74 0.63 -17.11 13.89
N GLN A 75 0.89 -17.67 12.70
CA GLN A 75 1.31 -16.89 11.54
C GLN A 75 0.27 -15.82 11.18
N ARG A 76 -1.02 -16.17 11.16
CA ARG A 76 -2.12 -15.23 10.90
C ARG A 76 -2.19 -14.13 11.95
N ARG A 77 -2.05 -14.48 13.24
CA ARG A 77 -2.03 -13.51 14.34
C ARG A 77 -0.86 -12.54 14.21
N GLN A 78 0.33 -13.03 13.88
CA GLN A 78 1.51 -12.19 13.69
C GLN A 78 1.37 -11.27 12.47
N LEU A 79 0.83 -11.78 11.36
CA LEU A 79 0.54 -10.97 10.16
C LEU A 79 -0.44 -9.84 10.50
N PHE A 80 -1.52 -10.15 11.21
CA PHE A 80 -2.51 -9.17 11.66
C PHE A 80 -1.89 -8.11 12.57
N LYS A 81 -1.15 -8.54 13.61
CA LYS A 81 -0.48 -7.62 14.54
C LYS A 81 0.52 -6.71 13.84
N ARG A 82 1.31 -7.22 12.89
CA ARG A 82 2.27 -6.38 12.15
C ARG A 82 1.61 -5.37 11.23
N ARG A 83 0.46 -5.71 10.64
CA ARG A 83 -0.22 -4.82 9.70
C ARG A 83 -1.11 -3.79 10.38
N TYR A 84 -1.81 -4.19 11.44
CA TYR A 84 -2.88 -3.40 12.07
C TYR A 84 -2.70 -3.18 13.57
N GLY A 85 -1.70 -3.80 14.21
CA GLY A 85 -1.56 -3.76 15.68
C GLY A 85 -1.23 -2.38 16.26
N ASN A 86 -0.87 -1.39 15.42
CA ASN A 86 -0.72 0.01 15.83
C ASN A 86 -2.00 0.83 15.60
N GLU A 87 -2.97 0.28 14.86
CA GLU A 87 -4.23 0.94 14.49
C GLU A 87 -5.42 0.41 15.30
N ILE A 88 -5.24 -0.70 16.00
CA ILE A 88 -6.28 -1.39 16.77
C ILE A 88 -5.73 -1.61 18.18
N GLU A 89 -6.41 -1.04 19.19
CA GLU A 89 -6.22 -1.44 20.58
C GLU A 89 -6.74 -2.87 20.72
N VAL A 90 -5.84 -3.81 20.96
CA VAL A 90 -6.18 -5.21 21.21
C VAL A 90 -6.05 -5.43 22.72
N GLU A 91 -7.18 -5.44 23.42
CA GLU A 91 -7.30 -5.84 24.84
C GLU A 91 -7.04 -7.36 25.01
#